data_AF-A0A8I5NLR9-F1
#
_entry.id   AF-A0A8I5NLR9-F1
#
_cell.length_a   1.000
_cell.length_b   1.000
_cell.length_c   1.000
_cell.angle_alpha   90.00
_cell.angle_beta   90.00
_cell.angle_gamma   90.00
#
_symmetry.space_group_name_H-M   'P 1'
#
loop_
_entity.id
_entity.type
_entity.pdbx_description
1 polymer ?
#
loop_
_entity_poly.entity_id
_entity_poly.type
_entity_poly.pdbx_seq_one_letter_code
_entity_poly.pdbx_strand_id
1 'polypeptide(L)'
;MAAAAAETPEVLRECGCKGIRTCLICERQRGGDPPWELPPAKTYRFIYCSDTGWAVGAEESDFEGWAFPFPGVMLIEDFVTQEEEAELVRLMDRDPWKLSQSGRRKQDYGPKVNFRKQKLKTEGFCGLPSFSREVVRRMSLYPGLEGFRPVEQCNLDYCPERGSAIDPHLDDAWLWGERLVSLNLLSPTVLSMCREAPGSLLLCSAPSAAPEALVDSVIAPSRSVLCQEVEVAIPLPARSLLVLTGAARHQWKHAIHRRHIEARRVCVTFRELSAEFGPGGGQQELGQELLRIAFSFQGRPV
;
A
#
# COMPACT_ATOMS: atom_id res chain seq x y z
N MET A 1 -55.61 -19.37 8.68
CA MET A 1 -55.00 -18.78 7.48
C MET A 1 -53.79 -17.97 7.93
N ALA A 2 -52.64 -18.63 8.06
CA ALA A 2 -51.39 -17.96 8.39
C ALA A 2 -50.86 -17.31 7.12
N ALA A 3 -50.74 -15.99 7.11
CA ALA A 3 -50.05 -15.28 6.04
C ALA A 3 -48.54 -15.56 6.20
N ALA A 4 -47.98 -16.28 5.24
CA ALA A 4 -46.55 -16.47 5.13
C ALA A 4 -45.91 -15.08 4.92
N ALA A 5 -45.01 -14.71 5.83
CA ALA A 5 -44.12 -13.58 5.61
C ALA A 5 -43.21 -13.93 4.43
N ALA A 6 -43.38 -13.23 3.31
CA ALA A 6 -42.46 -13.34 2.19
C ALA A 6 -41.09 -12.82 2.66
N GLU A 7 -40.11 -13.71 2.71
CA GLU A 7 -38.71 -13.34 2.84
C GLU A 7 -38.35 -12.42 1.67
N THR A 8 -38.10 -11.15 1.97
CA THR A 8 -37.45 -10.24 1.02
C THR A 8 -36.15 -10.88 0.58
N PRO A 9 -35.91 -11.07 -0.74
CA PRO A 9 -34.66 -11.65 -1.20
C PRO A 9 -33.51 -10.79 -0.68
N GLU A 10 -32.53 -11.41 0.00
CA GLU A 10 -31.25 -10.74 0.26
C GLU A 10 -30.70 -10.30 -1.10
N VAL A 11 -30.74 -9.00 -1.39
CA VAL A 11 -30.04 -8.44 -2.54
C VAL A 11 -28.56 -8.74 -2.30
N LEU A 12 -28.05 -9.75 -3.00
CA LEU A 12 -26.64 -10.13 -2.96
C LEU A 12 -25.83 -8.86 -3.18
N ARG A 13 -25.11 -8.42 -2.15
CA ARG A 13 -24.27 -7.23 -2.25
C ARG A 13 -23.15 -7.52 -3.25
N GLU A 14 -23.31 -6.99 -4.46
CA GLU A 14 -22.31 -7.12 -5.52
C GLU A 14 -21.02 -6.33 -5.23
N CYS A 15 -21.01 -5.41 -4.26
CA CYS A 15 -19.85 -4.60 -3.86
C CYS A 15 -19.60 -4.57 -2.34
N GLY A 16 -18.32 -4.49 -1.93
CA GLY A 16 -17.89 -4.34 -0.53
C GLY A 16 -17.74 -2.89 -0.06
N CYS A 17 -18.18 -1.94 -0.88
CA CYS A 17 -18.12 -0.50 -0.66
C CYS A 17 -18.96 -0.04 0.53
N LYS A 18 -18.50 0.98 1.27
CA LYS A 18 -19.19 1.56 2.44
C LYS A 18 -19.01 3.08 2.47
N GLY A 19 -20.06 3.80 2.87
CA GLY A 19 -20.04 5.26 2.99
C GLY A 19 -19.76 5.95 1.67
N ILE A 20 -18.79 6.88 1.68
CA ILE A 20 -18.37 7.66 0.50
C ILE A 20 -17.55 6.85 -0.52
N ARG A 21 -17.02 5.69 -0.12
CA ARG A 21 -16.18 4.86 -0.97
C ARG A 21 -17.06 4.12 -1.96
N THR A 22 -16.86 4.37 -3.26
CA THR A 22 -17.64 3.76 -4.34
C THR A 22 -16.75 2.97 -5.30
N CYS A 23 -17.37 2.06 -6.04
CA CYS A 23 -16.78 1.38 -7.19
C CYS A 23 -17.71 1.56 -8.39
N LEU A 24 -17.27 1.21 -9.59
CA LEU A 24 -18.07 1.45 -10.80
C LEU A 24 -19.44 0.75 -10.76
N ILE A 25 -19.56 -0.38 -10.07
CA ILE A 25 -20.86 -1.06 -9.89
C ILE A 25 -21.79 -0.18 -9.04
N CYS A 26 -21.31 0.27 -7.87
CA CYS A 26 -22.15 1.06 -6.97
C CYS A 26 -22.45 2.45 -7.58
N GLU A 27 -21.60 3.00 -8.47
CA GLU A 27 -21.86 4.24 -9.22
C GLU A 27 -22.94 4.05 -10.30
N ARG A 28 -22.85 2.99 -11.11
CA ARG A 28 -23.90 2.63 -12.09
C ARG A 28 -25.27 2.44 -11.44
N GLN A 29 -25.31 1.82 -10.26
CA GLN A 29 -26.55 1.60 -9.52
C GLN A 29 -27.15 2.87 -8.90
N ARG A 30 -26.32 3.87 -8.56
CA ARG A 30 -26.79 5.13 -7.95
C ARG A 30 -27.37 6.12 -8.97
N GLY A 31 -27.07 5.95 -10.27
CA GLY A 31 -27.70 6.72 -11.34
C GLY A 31 -27.43 8.23 -11.30
N GLY A 32 -26.25 8.67 -10.84
CA GLY A 32 -25.88 10.09 -10.79
C GLY A 32 -24.36 10.30 -10.75
N ASP A 33 -23.94 11.55 -10.96
CA ASP A 33 -22.53 11.94 -10.95
C ASP A 33 -21.89 11.63 -9.58
N PRO A 34 -20.62 11.19 -9.54
CA PRO A 34 -19.93 10.89 -8.29
C PRO A 34 -19.93 12.13 -7.38
N PRO A 35 -20.26 12.00 -6.07
CA PRO A 35 -20.32 13.15 -5.15
C PRO A 35 -18.99 13.87 -4.90
N TRP A 36 -17.89 13.43 -5.51
CA TRP A 36 -16.52 13.80 -5.15
C TRP A 36 -15.70 14.42 -6.29
N GLU A 37 -16.33 14.87 -7.38
CA GLU A 37 -15.68 15.79 -8.33
C GLU A 37 -15.60 17.21 -7.75
N LEU A 38 -14.94 17.37 -6.60
CA LEU A 38 -14.27 18.64 -6.36
C LEU A 38 -13.03 18.62 -7.25
N PRO A 39 -12.80 19.64 -8.09
CA PRO A 39 -11.55 19.73 -8.83
C PRO A 39 -10.42 19.58 -7.82
N PRO A 40 -9.43 18.70 -8.06
CA PRO A 40 -8.35 18.53 -7.10
C PRO A 40 -7.77 19.91 -6.78
N ALA A 41 -7.52 20.16 -5.50
CA ALA A 41 -6.63 21.24 -5.09
C ALA A 41 -5.40 21.20 -6.00
N LYS A 42 -4.86 22.37 -6.37
CA LYS A 42 -3.70 22.47 -7.27
C LYS A 42 -2.65 21.42 -6.88
N THR A 43 -2.50 20.38 -7.70
CA THR A 43 -1.66 19.22 -7.37
C THR A 43 -0.49 19.19 -8.35
N TYR A 44 0.69 19.49 -7.85
CA TYR A 44 1.96 19.36 -8.55
C TYR A 44 2.45 17.92 -8.44
N ARG A 45 2.73 17.33 -9.59
CA ARG A 45 3.15 15.94 -9.69
C ARG A 45 4.66 15.84 -9.78
N PHE A 46 5.21 15.01 -8.91
CA PHE A 46 6.61 14.59 -8.95
C PHE A 46 6.65 13.08 -9.13
N ILE A 47 7.69 12.57 -9.79
CA ILE A 47 7.93 11.15 -10.01
C ILE A 47 9.13 10.75 -9.15
N TYR A 48 8.96 9.71 -8.35
CA TYR A 48 10.06 9.17 -7.55
C TYR A 48 11.06 8.42 -8.45
N CYS A 49 12.33 8.75 -8.31
CA CYS A 49 13.45 8.09 -8.95
C CYS A 49 14.13 7.16 -7.94
N SER A 50 14.04 5.85 -8.15
CA SER A 50 14.62 4.82 -7.29
C SER A 50 16.13 4.90 -7.18
N ASP A 51 16.81 5.29 -8.26
CA ASP A 51 18.28 5.31 -8.32
C ASP A 51 18.87 6.43 -7.46
N THR A 52 18.15 7.55 -7.34
CA THR A 52 18.62 8.71 -6.59
C THR A 52 17.96 8.83 -5.22
N GLY A 53 16.73 8.33 -5.06
CA GLY A 53 15.90 8.56 -3.87
C GLY A 53 15.20 9.92 -3.86
N TRP A 54 15.08 10.58 -5.02
CA TRP A 54 14.51 11.91 -5.15
C TRP A 54 13.14 11.87 -5.84
N ALA A 55 12.29 12.83 -5.50
CA ALA A 55 11.08 13.14 -6.24
C ALA A 55 11.39 14.25 -7.25
N VAL A 56 11.29 13.95 -8.55
CA VAL A 56 11.62 14.85 -9.66
C VAL A 56 10.34 15.34 -10.33
N GLY A 57 10.23 16.62 -10.62
CA GLY A 57 9.05 17.18 -11.28
C GLY A 57 8.86 16.55 -12.65
N ALA A 58 7.61 16.24 -12.99
CA ALA A 58 7.28 15.57 -14.24
C ALA A 58 7.71 16.41 -15.46
N GLU A 59 8.09 15.72 -16.55
CA GLU A 59 8.34 16.35 -17.85
C GLU A 59 7.11 17.16 -18.30
N GLU A 60 7.35 18.27 -19.00
CA GLU A 60 6.32 19.19 -19.49
C GLU A 60 5.45 19.83 -18.38
N SER A 61 5.88 19.76 -17.12
CA SER A 61 5.23 20.42 -15.99
C SER A 61 5.93 21.72 -15.61
N ASP A 62 5.24 22.60 -14.87
CA ASP A 62 5.84 23.78 -14.24
C ASP A 62 7.05 23.43 -13.33
N PHE A 63 7.22 22.16 -12.98
CA PHE A 63 8.26 21.65 -12.09
C PHE A 63 9.31 20.81 -12.81
N GLU A 64 9.29 20.74 -14.13
CA GLU A 64 10.37 20.12 -14.89
C GLU A 64 11.74 20.71 -14.47
N GLY A 65 12.72 19.84 -14.24
CA GLY A 65 14.04 20.23 -13.74
C GLY A 65 14.10 20.59 -12.25
N TRP A 66 12.99 20.52 -11.50
CA TRP A 66 12.97 20.68 -10.04
C TRP A 66 12.86 19.33 -9.35
N ALA A 67 13.50 19.19 -8.19
CA ALA A 67 13.42 17.98 -7.39
C ALA A 67 13.56 18.26 -5.89
N PHE A 68 13.21 17.26 -5.08
CA PHE A 68 13.49 17.26 -3.64
C PHE A 68 13.78 15.83 -3.15
N PRO A 69 14.57 15.66 -2.08
CA PRO A 69 14.81 14.34 -1.49
C PRO A 69 13.52 13.70 -0.99
N PHE A 70 13.31 12.42 -1.29
CA PHE A 70 12.14 11.65 -0.85
C PHE A 70 12.56 10.38 -0.11
N PRO A 71 13.09 10.52 1.12
CA PRO A 71 13.65 9.40 1.87
C PRO A 71 12.57 8.45 2.39
N GLY A 72 12.98 7.22 2.70
CA GLY A 72 12.10 6.20 3.27
C GLY A 72 11.35 5.38 2.23
N VAL A 73 11.79 5.41 0.98
CA VAL A 73 11.29 4.54 -0.10
C VAL A 73 12.45 3.67 -0.58
N MET A 74 12.19 2.38 -0.74
CA MET A 74 13.08 1.45 -1.41
C MET A 74 12.25 0.59 -2.36
N LEU A 75 12.68 0.51 -3.62
CA LEU A 75 12.05 -0.29 -4.65
C LEU A 75 13.05 -1.34 -5.13
N ILE A 76 12.63 -2.60 -5.11
CA ILE A 76 13.41 -3.73 -5.62
C ILE A 76 12.63 -4.31 -6.80
N GLU A 77 13.12 -4.11 -8.01
CA GLU A 77 12.55 -4.68 -9.22
C GLU A 77 12.87 -6.18 -9.34
N ASP A 78 12.02 -6.91 -10.08
CA ASP A 78 12.14 -8.35 -10.30
C ASP A 78 12.43 -9.18 -9.02
N PHE A 79 11.79 -8.79 -7.90
CA PHE A 79 11.95 -9.45 -6.61
C PHE A 79 11.46 -10.91 -6.62
N VAL A 80 10.47 -11.20 -7.46
CA VAL A 80 10.04 -12.56 -7.80
C VAL A 80 10.20 -12.79 -9.30
N THR A 81 10.44 -14.03 -9.70
CA THR A 81 10.43 -14.39 -11.14
C THR A 81 9.00 -14.45 -11.67
N GLN A 82 8.86 -14.55 -13.00
CA GLN A 82 7.55 -14.73 -13.64
C GLN A 82 6.87 -16.05 -13.22
N GLU A 83 7.64 -17.11 -13.05
CA GLU A 83 7.15 -18.43 -12.60
C GLU A 83 6.68 -18.36 -11.15
N GLU A 84 7.44 -17.69 -10.29
CA GLU A 84 7.06 -17.47 -8.89
C GLU A 84 5.80 -16.61 -8.78
N GLU A 85 5.69 -15.53 -9.56
CA GLU A 85 4.48 -14.71 -9.65
C GLU A 85 3.26 -15.54 -10.07
N ALA A 86 3.39 -16.33 -11.14
CA ALA A 86 2.32 -17.18 -11.63
C ALA A 86 1.87 -18.19 -10.57
N GLU A 87 2.83 -18.82 -9.87
CA GLU A 87 2.53 -19.77 -8.79
C GLU A 87 1.86 -19.10 -7.59
N LEU A 88 2.37 -17.95 -7.13
CA LEU A 88 1.79 -17.18 -6.04
C LEU A 88 0.34 -16.82 -6.33
N VAL A 89 0.06 -16.23 -7.50
CA VAL A 89 -1.29 -15.82 -7.89
C VAL A 89 -2.22 -17.03 -8.03
N ARG A 90 -1.74 -18.13 -8.63
CA ARG A 90 -2.51 -19.38 -8.74
C ARG A 90 -2.87 -19.96 -7.37
N LEU A 91 -1.96 -19.87 -6.40
CA LEU A 91 -2.23 -20.32 -5.03
C LEU A 91 -3.22 -19.40 -4.30
N MET A 92 -3.13 -18.08 -4.50
CA MET A 92 -4.12 -17.14 -3.96
C MET A 92 -5.52 -17.38 -4.53
N ASP A 93 -5.62 -17.63 -5.85
CA ASP A 93 -6.90 -17.85 -6.54
C ASP A 93 -7.59 -19.17 -6.18
N ARG A 94 -6.93 -20.08 -5.45
CA ARG A 94 -7.56 -21.29 -4.90
C ARG A 94 -8.46 -20.99 -3.71
N ASP A 95 -8.19 -19.91 -2.97
CA ASP A 95 -8.99 -19.49 -1.83
C ASP A 95 -9.96 -18.36 -2.20
N PRO A 96 -11.15 -18.28 -1.57
CA PRO A 96 -12.12 -17.25 -1.89
C PRO A 96 -11.60 -15.83 -1.64
N TRP A 97 -11.73 -14.98 -2.64
CA TRP A 97 -11.54 -13.54 -2.52
C TRP A 97 -12.78 -12.88 -1.91
N LYS A 98 -12.62 -12.16 -0.80
CA LYS A 98 -13.73 -11.42 -0.17
C LYS A 98 -13.89 -10.04 -0.81
N LEU A 99 -15.13 -9.61 -1.01
CA LEU A 99 -15.40 -8.24 -1.49
C LEU A 99 -14.85 -7.21 -0.51
N SER A 100 -14.14 -6.22 -1.06
CA SER A 100 -13.56 -5.10 -0.32
C SER A 100 -14.11 -3.78 -0.85
N GLN A 101 -13.72 -2.69 -0.20
CA GLN A 101 -14.11 -1.34 -0.59
C GLN A 101 -13.51 -0.94 -1.93
N SER A 102 -14.06 0.11 -2.53
CA SER A 102 -13.62 0.73 -3.79
C SER A 102 -13.24 -0.30 -4.86
N GLY A 103 -14.12 -1.28 -5.09
CA GLY A 103 -14.02 -2.23 -6.20
C GLY A 103 -13.00 -3.35 -6.02
N ARG A 104 -12.26 -3.37 -4.91
CA ARG A 104 -11.22 -4.38 -4.64
C ARG A 104 -11.82 -5.67 -4.11
N ARG A 105 -11.02 -6.74 -4.16
CA ARG A 105 -11.20 -7.92 -3.33
C ARG A 105 -9.99 -8.12 -2.42
N LYS A 106 -10.15 -8.92 -1.37
CA LYS A 106 -9.07 -9.13 -0.40
C LYS A 106 -9.04 -10.53 0.21
N GLN A 107 -7.85 -10.90 0.69
CA GLN A 107 -7.59 -12.01 1.58
C GLN A 107 -6.70 -11.50 2.71
N ASP A 108 -7.16 -11.61 3.95
CA ASP A 108 -6.40 -11.17 5.13
C ASP A 108 -5.82 -12.40 5.85
N TYR A 109 -4.56 -12.34 6.25
CA TYR A 109 -3.87 -13.36 7.04
C TYR A 109 -3.19 -12.66 8.22
N GLY A 110 -3.83 -12.67 9.38
CA GLY A 110 -3.33 -11.93 10.53
C GLY A 110 -4.29 -11.99 11.71
N PRO A 111 -3.93 -11.38 12.85
CA PRO A 111 -4.83 -11.27 13.99
C PRO A 111 -6.06 -10.43 13.66
N LYS A 112 -7.16 -10.67 14.38
CA LYS A 112 -8.32 -9.78 14.33
C LYS A 112 -8.03 -8.54 15.15
N VAL A 113 -8.17 -7.37 14.53
CA VAL A 113 -7.80 -6.08 15.12
C VAL A 113 -9.01 -5.19 15.32
N ASN A 114 -9.05 -4.51 16.47
CA ASN A 114 -9.89 -3.33 16.69
C ASN A 114 -8.98 -2.13 16.99
N PHE A 115 -8.64 -1.38 15.94
CA PHE A 115 -7.73 -0.23 16.02
C PHE A 115 -8.21 0.84 17.02
N ARG A 116 -9.51 1.18 16.99
CA ARG A 116 -10.07 2.21 17.88
C ARG A 116 -9.94 1.86 19.37
N LYS A 117 -10.06 0.58 19.71
CA LYS A 117 -9.94 0.10 21.09
C LYS A 117 -8.53 -0.40 21.43
N GLN A 118 -7.60 -0.38 20.46
CA GLN A 118 -6.29 -0.98 20.60
C GLN A 118 -6.35 -2.41 21.15
N LYS A 119 -7.21 -3.25 20.54
CA LYS A 119 -7.41 -4.66 20.94
C LYS A 119 -7.08 -5.62 19.81
N LEU A 120 -6.41 -6.71 20.17
CA LEU A 120 -6.07 -7.82 19.28
C LEU A 120 -6.69 -9.12 19.76
N LYS A 121 -7.02 -9.98 18.80
CA LYS A 121 -7.41 -11.36 19.06
C LYS A 121 -6.68 -12.29 18.10
N THR A 122 -6.10 -13.37 18.64
CA THR A 122 -5.44 -14.43 17.87
C THR A 122 -6.42 -15.47 17.32
N GLU A 123 -7.69 -15.43 17.77
CA GLU A 123 -8.77 -16.33 17.34
C GLU A 123 -8.94 -16.39 15.82
N GLY A 124 -8.61 -17.54 15.23
CA GLY A 124 -8.70 -17.81 13.79
C GLY A 124 -7.46 -17.44 13.00
N PHE A 125 -6.46 -16.80 13.61
CA PHE A 125 -5.16 -16.61 12.98
C PHE A 125 -4.34 -17.90 13.12
N CYS A 126 -4.12 -18.59 12.01
CA CYS A 126 -3.36 -19.86 11.98
C CYS A 126 -1.97 -19.71 11.38
N GLY A 127 -1.56 -18.49 11.06
CA GLY A 127 -0.26 -18.15 10.48
C GLY A 127 -0.38 -17.41 9.16
N LEU A 128 0.78 -17.07 8.58
CA LEU A 128 0.86 -16.59 7.20
C LEU A 128 0.59 -17.74 6.21
N PRO A 129 0.27 -17.50 4.94
CA PRO A 129 0.08 -18.59 3.98
C PRO A 129 1.41 -19.23 3.60
N SER A 130 1.39 -20.55 3.35
CA SER A 130 2.58 -21.36 3.02
C SER A 130 3.39 -20.82 1.83
N PHE A 131 2.70 -20.27 0.83
CA PHE A 131 3.32 -19.72 -0.38
C PHE A 131 4.17 -18.46 -0.13
N SER A 132 3.96 -17.78 1.00
CA SER A 132 4.74 -16.59 1.36
C SER A 132 6.02 -16.92 2.10
N ARG A 133 6.26 -18.18 2.48
CA ARG A 133 7.44 -18.56 3.27
C ARG A 133 8.74 -18.14 2.59
N GLU A 134 8.89 -18.45 1.32
CA GLU A 134 10.11 -18.14 0.57
C GLU A 134 10.24 -16.64 0.28
N VAL A 135 9.11 -15.98 -0.03
CA VAL A 135 9.04 -14.52 -0.21
C VAL A 135 9.53 -13.79 1.05
N VAL A 136 9.02 -14.15 2.23
CA VAL A 136 9.44 -13.56 3.52
C VAL A 136 10.89 -13.89 3.85
N ARG A 137 11.35 -15.11 3.55
CA ARG A 137 12.77 -15.47 3.73
C ARG A 137 13.67 -14.61 2.86
N ARG A 138 13.32 -14.43 1.58
CA ARG A 138 14.08 -13.63 0.62
C ARG A 138 14.15 -12.15 1.03
N MET A 139 13.07 -11.58 1.56
CA MET A 139 13.06 -10.19 2.06
C MET A 139 14.23 -9.94 3.03
N SER A 140 14.51 -10.88 3.93
CA SER A 140 15.57 -10.74 4.94
C SER A 140 17.00 -10.68 4.38
N LEU A 141 17.18 -10.95 3.08
CA LEU A 141 18.47 -10.89 2.40
C LEU A 141 18.78 -9.50 1.85
N TYR A 142 17.80 -8.60 1.82
CA TYR A 142 17.98 -7.24 1.29
C TYR A 142 18.35 -6.26 2.40
N PRO A 143 19.29 -5.33 2.14
CA PRO A 143 19.57 -4.23 3.05
C PRO A 143 18.30 -3.46 3.43
N GLY A 144 18.13 -3.14 4.71
CA GLY A 144 16.95 -2.44 5.24
C GLY A 144 15.78 -3.36 5.64
N LEU A 145 15.82 -4.64 5.26
CA LEU A 145 14.83 -5.65 5.65
C LEU A 145 15.40 -6.72 6.58
N GLU A 146 16.59 -6.51 7.14
CA GLU A 146 17.20 -7.43 8.09
C GLU A 146 16.30 -7.58 9.33
N GLY A 147 16.03 -8.83 9.71
CA GLY A 147 15.16 -9.11 10.85
C GLY A 147 13.70 -8.65 10.66
N PHE A 148 13.27 -8.32 9.44
CA PHE A 148 11.86 -8.08 9.14
C PHE A 148 11.05 -9.35 9.43
N ARG A 149 10.06 -9.24 10.32
CA ARG A 149 9.21 -10.36 10.73
C ARG A 149 7.75 -9.97 10.64
N PRO A 150 7.08 -10.24 9.50
CA PRO A 150 5.69 -9.89 9.35
C PRO A 150 4.81 -10.80 10.20
N VAL A 151 3.79 -10.22 10.81
CA VAL A 151 2.72 -10.92 11.53
C VAL A 151 1.38 -10.85 10.80
N GLU A 152 1.33 -10.04 9.75
CA GLU A 152 0.15 -9.88 8.92
C GLU A 152 0.55 -9.83 7.45
N GLN A 153 -0.30 -10.44 6.63
CA GLN A 153 -0.28 -10.36 5.19
C GLN A 153 -1.68 -10.05 4.69
N CYS A 154 -1.82 -8.99 3.88
CA CYS A 154 -3.04 -8.64 3.18
C CYS A 154 -2.81 -8.77 1.68
N ASN A 155 -3.54 -9.67 1.02
CA ASN A 155 -3.59 -9.72 -0.44
C ASN A 155 -4.76 -8.86 -0.92
N LEU A 156 -4.52 -7.98 -1.87
CA LEU A 156 -5.53 -7.15 -2.51
C LEU A 156 -5.56 -7.43 -4.01
N ASP A 157 -6.75 -7.72 -4.54
CA ASP A 157 -7.00 -7.93 -5.96
C ASP A 157 -7.74 -6.71 -6.53
N TYR A 158 -7.15 -6.12 -7.57
CA TYR A 158 -7.62 -4.93 -8.26
C TYR A 158 -8.07 -5.30 -9.67
N CYS A 159 -9.16 -4.69 -10.11
CA CYS A 159 -9.87 -4.99 -11.35
C CYS A 159 -10.38 -3.67 -11.98
N PRO A 160 -9.93 -3.31 -13.20
CA PRO A 160 -10.33 -2.06 -13.85
C PRO A 160 -11.84 -1.97 -14.09
N GLU A 161 -12.50 -3.09 -14.41
CA GLU A 161 -13.95 -3.17 -14.68
C GLU A 161 -14.81 -2.79 -13.47
N ARG A 162 -14.23 -2.89 -12.27
CA ARG A 162 -14.85 -2.48 -11.00
C ARG A 162 -14.42 -1.08 -10.57
N GLY A 163 -13.47 -0.46 -11.26
CA GLY A 163 -12.81 0.78 -10.85
C GLY A 163 -12.11 0.62 -9.52
N SER A 164 -11.31 -0.45 -9.38
CA SER A 164 -10.53 -0.67 -8.19
C SER A 164 -9.56 0.49 -7.94
N ALA A 165 -9.53 0.98 -6.70
CA ALA A 165 -8.62 2.03 -6.24
C ALA A 165 -8.38 1.87 -4.75
N ILE A 166 -7.55 2.69 -4.10
CA ILE A 166 -7.54 2.87 -2.64
C ILE A 166 -7.33 4.35 -2.33
N ASP A 167 -8.16 4.90 -1.45
CA ASP A 167 -8.08 6.31 -1.07
C ASP A 167 -6.78 6.59 -0.28
N PRO A 168 -6.30 7.85 -0.25
CA PRO A 168 -5.17 8.23 0.59
C PRO A 168 -5.35 7.86 2.06
N HIS A 169 -4.40 7.11 2.61
CA HIS A 169 -4.42 6.68 4.01
C HIS A 169 -3.02 6.42 4.57
N LEU A 170 -2.96 6.30 5.90
CA LEU A 170 -1.80 5.79 6.64
C LEU A 170 -2.19 4.44 7.25
N ASP A 171 -1.22 3.53 7.31
CA ASP A 171 -1.36 2.29 8.07
C ASP A 171 -1.23 2.59 9.56
N ASP A 172 -2.03 1.91 10.38
CA ASP A 172 -2.13 2.17 11.81
C ASP A 172 -0.78 1.94 12.53
N ALA A 173 -0.22 3.02 13.10
CA ALA A 173 1.10 3.01 13.72
C ALA A 173 1.10 2.44 15.16
N TRP A 174 -0.07 2.22 15.76
CA TRP A 174 -0.11 1.53 17.06
C TRP A 174 0.25 0.06 16.89
N LEU A 175 -0.30 -0.60 15.86
CA LEU A 175 -0.05 -2.02 15.66
C LEU A 175 1.12 -2.31 14.72
N TRP A 176 1.23 -1.56 13.63
CA TRP A 176 2.17 -1.87 12.56
C TRP A 176 3.46 -1.09 12.72
N GLY A 177 4.58 -1.80 12.68
CA GLY A 177 5.91 -1.25 12.90
C GLY A 177 6.46 -0.46 11.72
N GLU A 178 7.77 -0.22 11.78
CA GLU A 178 8.47 0.74 10.93
C GLU A 178 8.38 0.41 9.43
N ARG A 179 8.56 -0.86 9.06
CA ARG A 179 8.61 -1.28 7.66
C ARG A 179 7.24 -1.69 7.17
N LEU A 180 6.72 -0.99 6.15
CA LEU A 180 5.58 -1.45 5.34
C LEU A 180 6.11 -2.02 4.04
N VAL A 181 5.90 -3.32 3.81
CA VAL A 181 6.45 -4.01 2.64
C VAL A 181 5.30 -4.43 1.74
N SER A 182 5.37 -4.15 0.44
CA SER A 182 4.34 -4.52 -0.53
C SER A 182 4.94 -5.11 -1.79
N LEU A 183 4.53 -6.33 -2.15
CA LEU A 183 4.89 -7.00 -3.40
C LEU A 183 3.81 -6.73 -4.46
N ASN A 184 4.21 -6.13 -5.58
CA ASN A 184 3.35 -5.85 -6.72
C ASN A 184 3.38 -7.00 -7.72
N LEU A 185 2.22 -7.49 -8.17
CA LEU A 185 2.10 -8.65 -9.07
C LEU A 185 1.12 -8.37 -10.23
N LEU A 186 1.31 -9.12 -11.32
CA LEU A 186 0.55 -9.18 -12.57
C LEU A 186 0.68 -7.95 -13.48
N SER A 187 0.42 -6.77 -12.95
CA SER A 187 0.38 -5.53 -13.73
C SER A 187 1.15 -4.42 -13.03
N PRO A 188 1.84 -3.54 -13.77
CA PRO A 188 2.39 -2.33 -13.21
C PRO A 188 1.28 -1.41 -12.69
N THR A 189 1.64 -0.48 -11.80
CA THR A 189 0.78 0.61 -11.33
C THR A 189 1.62 1.79 -10.83
N VAL A 190 0.96 2.78 -10.24
CA VAL A 190 1.61 3.90 -9.55
C VAL A 190 1.03 4.05 -8.16
N LEU A 191 1.89 4.04 -7.14
CA LEU A 191 1.53 4.43 -5.77
C LEU A 191 1.66 5.95 -5.64
N SER A 192 0.54 6.62 -5.32
CA SER A 192 0.52 8.06 -5.11
C SER A 192 0.73 8.37 -3.64
N MET A 193 1.71 9.22 -3.34
CA MET A 193 2.05 9.68 -2.00
C MET A 193 1.65 11.15 -1.86
N CYS A 194 0.80 11.49 -0.89
CA CYS A 194 0.41 12.86 -0.60
C CYS A 194 0.47 13.15 0.90
N ARG A 195 0.55 14.43 1.29
CA ARG A 195 0.62 14.82 2.70
C ARG A 195 -0.32 15.98 3.00
N GLU A 196 -1.16 15.81 4.01
CA GLU A 196 -2.11 16.86 4.46
C GLU A 196 -1.48 17.84 5.47
N ALA A 197 -0.37 17.46 6.10
CA ALA A 197 0.27 18.32 7.10
C ALA A 197 0.75 19.64 6.47
N PRO A 198 0.57 20.79 7.15
CA PRO A 198 1.06 22.07 6.68
C PRO A 198 2.60 22.09 6.63
N GLY A 199 3.15 22.93 5.75
CA GLY A 199 4.59 23.09 5.57
C GLY A 199 4.95 23.31 4.12
N SER A 200 6.21 23.64 3.85
CA SER A 200 6.75 23.77 2.51
C SER A 200 7.86 22.74 2.24
N LEU A 201 7.91 22.26 1.01
CA LEU A 201 9.05 21.53 0.47
C LEU A 201 9.94 22.51 -0.26
N LEU A 202 11.23 22.44 0.03
CA LEU A 202 12.25 23.22 -0.65
C LEU A 202 12.71 22.41 -1.87
N LEU A 203 12.63 23.04 -3.04
CA LEU A 203 13.03 22.44 -4.30
C LEU A 203 14.42 22.94 -4.68
N CYS A 204 15.20 22.03 -5.26
CA CYS A 204 16.46 22.33 -5.91
C CYS A 204 16.45 21.79 -7.34
N SER A 205 17.45 22.18 -8.13
CA SER A 205 17.62 21.65 -9.48
C SER A 205 17.81 20.13 -9.42
N ALA A 206 17.08 19.41 -10.26
CA ALA A 206 17.16 17.96 -10.34
C ALA A 206 18.63 17.53 -10.60
N PRO A 207 19.14 16.49 -9.92
CA PRO A 207 20.49 16.00 -10.18
C PRO A 207 20.63 15.64 -11.66
N SER A 208 21.58 16.26 -12.36
CA SER A 208 21.96 15.79 -13.70
C SER A 208 22.62 14.43 -13.57
N ALA A 209 22.28 13.46 -14.43
CA ALA A 209 22.83 12.10 -14.44
C ALA A 209 24.34 12.02 -14.84
N ALA A 210 25.14 13.03 -14.50
CA ALA A 210 26.56 13.10 -14.82
C ALA A 210 27.41 12.34 -13.77
N PRO A 211 28.53 11.71 -14.16
CA PRO A 211 29.38 10.95 -13.25
C PRO A 211 30.02 11.87 -12.19
N GLU A 212 30.19 11.32 -10.99
CA GLU A 212 30.75 11.96 -9.80
C GLU A 212 31.96 12.88 -10.09
N ALA A 213 31.72 14.19 -10.07
CA ALA A 213 32.76 15.19 -9.93
C ALA A 213 32.22 16.39 -9.14
N LEU A 214 32.72 16.50 -7.90
CA LEU A 214 32.85 17.70 -7.07
C LEU A 214 31.65 18.68 -7.04
N VAL A 215 30.83 18.62 -5.98
CA VAL A 215 30.00 19.79 -5.63
C VAL A 215 29.88 19.96 -4.10
N ASP A 216 30.91 20.55 -3.48
CA ASP A 216 30.78 21.35 -2.25
C ASP A 216 30.16 22.73 -2.59
N SER A 217 29.04 22.73 -3.31
CA SER A 217 28.26 23.93 -3.58
C SER A 217 26.82 23.62 -3.20
N VAL A 218 26.48 24.01 -1.98
CA VAL A 218 25.11 24.03 -1.49
C VAL A 218 24.30 24.93 -2.43
N ILE A 219 23.58 24.31 -3.39
CA ILE A 219 22.62 25.02 -4.23
C ILE A 219 21.51 25.49 -3.30
N ALA A 220 21.45 26.80 -3.05
CA ALA A 220 20.39 27.38 -2.24
C ALA A 220 19.02 27.06 -2.86
N PRO A 221 18.02 26.64 -2.07
CA PRO A 221 16.70 26.30 -2.58
C PRO A 221 16.08 27.54 -3.22
N SER A 222 15.76 27.45 -4.51
CA SER A 222 15.30 28.59 -5.30
C SER A 222 13.78 28.61 -5.48
N ARG A 223 13.08 27.53 -5.07
CA ARG A 223 11.64 27.44 -5.10
C ARG A 223 11.10 26.64 -3.91
N SER A 224 9.90 26.97 -3.47
CA SER A 224 9.18 26.18 -2.47
C SER A 224 7.76 25.91 -2.92
N VAL A 225 7.22 24.78 -2.47
CA VAL A 225 5.82 24.37 -2.71
C VAL A 225 5.18 23.94 -1.41
N LEU A 226 3.87 24.16 -1.28
CA LEU A 226 3.14 23.66 -0.13
C LEU A 226 3.04 22.14 -0.20
N CYS A 227 3.24 21.47 0.93
CA CYS A 227 3.24 20.00 0.97
C CYS A 227 1.90 19.39 0.56
N GLN A 228 0.81 20.12 0.83
CA GLN A 228 -0.57 19.74 0.49
C GLN A 228 -0.87 19.82 -1.01
N GLU A 229 -0.04 20.53 -1.76
CA GLU A 229 -0.15 20.69 -3.20
C GLU A 229 0.73 19.69 -3.95
N VAL A 230 1.38 18.74 -3.25
CA VAL A 230 2.33 17.81 -3.87
C VAL A 230 1.80 16.37 -3.83
N GLU A 231 1.84 15.73 -5.00
CA GLU A 231 1.70 14.28 -5.14
C GLU A 231 3.00 13.71 -5.69
N VAL A 232 3.61 12.77 -4.96
CA VAL A 232 4.74 11.98 -5.45
C VAL A 232 4.23 10.65 -5.98
N ALA A 233 4.40 10.41 -7.27
CA ALA A 233 4.10 9.16 -7.95
C ALA A 233 5.30 8.22 -7.86
N ILE A 234 5.10 7.04 -7.27
CA ILE A 234 6.09 5.95 -7.25
C ILE A 234 5.64 4.91 -8.27
N PRO A 235 6.31 4.78 -9.43
CA PRO A 235 6.06 3.69 -10.37
C PRO A 235 6.36 2.35 -9.71
N LEU A 236 5.44 1.39 -9.87
CA LEU A 236 5.56 0.04 -9.35
C LEU A 236 5.44 -0.95 -10.52
N PRO A 237 6.58 -1.41 -11.09
CA PRO A 237 6.59 -2.49 -12.07
C PRO A 237 5.96 -3.77 -11.52
N ALA A 238 5.50 -4.66 -12.41
CA ALA A 238 5.12 -6.00 -11.96
C ALA A 238 6.34 -6.71 -11.33
N ARG A 239 6.09 -7.59 -10.36
CA ARG A 239 7.10 -8.34 -9.60
C ARG A 239 8.04 -7.51 -8.71
N SER A 240 7.78 -6.22 -8.53
CA SER A 240 8.60 -5.36 -7.67
C SER A 240 8.18 -5.44 -6.20
N LEU A 241 9.15 -5.36 -5.28
CA LEU A 241 8.94 -5.17 -3.84
C LEU A 241 9.15 -3.69 -3.47
N LEU A 242 8.13 -3.07 -2.89
CA LEU A 242 8.21 -1.73 -2.32
C LEU A 242 8.36 -1.83 -0.79
N VAL A 243 9.27 -1.06 -0.23
CA VAL A 243 9.41 -0.85 1.22
C VAL A 243 9.23 0.63 1.53
N LEU A 244 8.30 0.94 2.43
CA LEU A 244 8.13 2.27 3.00
C LEU A 244 8.58 2.28 4.47
N THR A 245 9.42 3.26 4.82
CA THR A 245 9.92 3.56 6.16
C THR A 245 9.92 5.06 6.42
N GLY A 246 10.19 5.47 7.66
CA GLY A 246 10.41 6.84 8.08
C GLY A 246 9.28 7.79 7.67
N ALA A 247 9.65 8.92 7.06
CA ALA A 247 8.68 9.92 6.63
C ALA A 247 7.67 9.33 5.63
N ALA A 248 8.12 8.56 4.63
CA ALA A 248 7.23 7.97 3.63
C ALA A 248 6.18 7.04 4.25
N ARG A 249 6.54 6.31 5.33
CA ARG A 249 5.58 5.46 6.06
C ARG A 249 4.62 6.26 6.94
N HIS A 250 5.13 7.23 7.70
CA HIS A 250 4.40 7.81 8.84
C HIS A 250 3.77 9.17 8.54
N GLN A 251 4.23 9.87 7.51
CA GLN A 251 3.82 11.25 7.21
C GLN A 251 3.13 11.38 5.85
N TRP A 252 3.38 10.46 4.92
CA TRP A 252 2.81 10.48 3.58
C TRP A 252 1.70 9.44 3.46
N LYS A 253 0.49 9.93 3.20
CA LYS A 253 -0.65 9.06 2.86
C LYS A 253 -0.40 8.44 1.50
N HIS A 254 -0.61 7.14 1.40
CA HIS A 254 -0.45 6.40 0.15
C HIS A 254 -1.81 6.02 -0.44
N ALA A 255 -1.90 6.03 -1.77
CA ALA A 255 -3.12 5.80 -2.53
C ALA A 255 -2.83 5.06 -3.84
N ILE A 256 -3.86 4.43 -4.41
CA ILE A 256 -3.85 3.89 -5.77
C ILE A 256 -5.06 4.47 -6.49
N HIS A 257 -4.81 5.28 -7.51
CA HIS A 257 -5.87 5.88 -8.30
C HIS A 257 -6.43 4.88 -9.32
N ARG A 258 -7.73 4.98 -9.62
CA ARG A 258 -8.41 4.12 -10.61
C ARG A 258 -7.71 4.15 -11.97
N ARG A 259 -7.26 5.33 -12.39
CA ARG A 259 -6.54 5.54 -13.66
C ARG A 259 -5.21 4.79 -13.77
N HIS A 260 -4.65 4.33 -12.66
CA HIS A 260 -3.39 3.57 -12.64
C HIS A 260 -3.63 2.05 -12.52
N ILE A 261 -4.89 1.60 -12.60
CA ILE A 261 -5.26 0.18 -12.68
C ILE A 261 -5.76 -0.08 -14.10
N GLU A 262 -4.85 -0.51 -14.97
CA GLU A 262 -5.16 -0.75 -16.40
C GLU A 262 -5.47 -2.22 -16.70
N ALA A 263 -4.99 -3.13 -15.86
CA ALA A 263 -5.25 -4.56 -15.92
C ALA A 263 -5.43 -5.14 -14.51
N ARG A 264 -5.74 -6.44 -14.41
CA ARG A 264 -5.77 -7.14 -13.12
C ARG A 264 -4.41 -6.98 -12.45
N ARG A 265 -4.43 -6.50 -11.20
CA ARG A 265 -3.25 -6.29 -10.38
C ARG A 265 -3.47 -6.95 -9.03
N VAL A 266 -2.46 -7.66 -8.54
CA VAL A 266 -2.46 -8.21 -7.17
C VAL A 266 -1.36 -7.52 -6.37
N CYS A 267 -1.68 -7.13 -5.14
CA CYS A 267 -0.72 -6.56 -4.19
C CYS A 267 -0.71 -7.42 -2.94
N VAL A 268 0.48 -7.81 -2.48
CA VAL A 268 0.65 -8.52 -1.21
C VAL A 268 1.39 -7.61 -0.24
N THR A 269 0.68 -7.11 0.76
CA THR A 269 1.24 -6.23 1.79
C THR A 269 1.59 -7.04 3.03
N PHE A 270 2.80 -6.88 3.54
CA PHE A 270 3.32 -7.51 4.75
C PHE A 270 3.58 -6.45 5.82
N ARG A 271 3.17 -6.74 7.05
CA ARG A 271 3.33 -5.82 8.18
C ARG A 271 3.96 -6.51 9.37
N GLU A 272 5.00 -5.89 9.90
CA GLU A 272 5.57 -6.25 11.19
C GLU A 272 4.89 -5.53 12.35
N LEU A 273 5.11 -6.03 13.56
CA LEU A 273 4.60 -5.40 14.77
C LEU A 273 5.38 -4.12 15.12
N SER A 274 4.67 -3.17 15.72
CA SER A 274 5.28 -1.97 16.31
C SER A 274 6.12 -2.29 17.54
N ALA A 275 6.88 -1.29 18.01
CA ALA A 275 7.73 -1.42 19.21
C ALA A 275 6.93 -1.82 20.47
N GLU A 276 5.63 -1.50 20.54
CA GLU A 276 4.75 -1.87 21.65
C GLU A 276 4.66 -3.39 21.87
N PHE A 277 4.80 -4.18 20.80
CA PHE A 277 4.76 -5.64 20.84
C PHE A 277 6.15 -6.27 20.65
N GLY A 278 7.19 -5.45 20.50
CA GLY A 278 8.57 -5.87 20.38
C GLY A 278 9.25 -6.11 21.75
N PRO A 279 10.54 -6.47 21.75
CA PRO A 279 11.33 -6.58 22.98
C PRO A 279 11.31 -5.28 23.79
N GLY A 280 10.93 -5.37 25.07
CA GLY A 280 10.77 -4.23 25.98
C GLY A 280 9.44 -3.48 25.86
N GLY A 281 8.57 -3.85 24.92
CA GLY A 281 7.24 -3.25 24.75
C GLY A 281 6.21 -3.76 25.76
N GLY A 282 5.15 -2.97 26.00
CA GLY A 282 4.10 -3.30 26.97
C GLY A 282 3.29 -4.56 26.62
N GLN A 283 3.30 -4.96 25.35
CA GLN A 283 2.58 -6.13 24.82
C GLN A 283 3.52 -7.19 24.24
N GLN A 284 4.78 -7.24 24.71
CA GLN A 284 5.81 -8.16 24.20
C GLN A 284 5.35 -9.62 24.15
N GLU A 285 4.71 -10.13 25.21
CA GLU A 285 4.26 -11.54 25.28
C GLU A 285 3.28 -11.88 24.15
N LEU A 286 2.31 -11.00 23.93
CA LEU A 286 1.36 -11.13 22.82
C LEU A 286 2.06 -11.02 21.47
N GLY A 287 3.04 -10.13 21.34
CA GLY A 287 3.86 -10.02 20.14
C GLY A 287 4.62 -11.30 19.80
N GLN A 288 5.20 -11.95 20.81
CA GLN A 288 5.88 -13.24 20.65
C GLN A 288 4.90 -14.35 20.25
N GLU A 289 3.70 -14.39 20.83
CA GLU A 289 2.65 -15.33 20.43
C GLU A 289 2.26 -15.13 18.96
N LEU A 290 1.99 -13.90 18.55
CA LEU A 290 1.63 -13.55 17.17
C LEU A 290 2.72 -13.96 16.17
N LEU A 291 3.98 -13.69 16.49
CA LEU A 291 5.11 -14.10 15.66
C LEU A 291 5.21 -15.63 15.54
N ARG A 292 5.03 -16.36 16.65
CA ARG A 292 5.02 -17.83 16.63
C ARG A 292 3.91 -18.39 15.74
N ILE A 293 2.72 -17.80 15.80
CA ILE A 293 1.59 -18.18 14.93
C ILE A 293 1.91 -17.83 13.48
N ALA A 294 2.29 -16.58 13.19
CA ALA A 294 2.60 -16.08 11.86
C ALA A 294 3.60 -17.00 11.12
N PHE A 295 4.68 -17.38 11.80
CA PHE A 295 5.77 -18.18 11.24
C PHE A 295 5.50 -19.70 11.21
N SER A 296 4.31 -20.16 11.58
CA SER A 296 3.87 -21.53 11.26
C SER A 296 3.73 -21.73 9.74
N PHE A 297 3.37 -20.64 9.04
CA PHE A 297 2.91 -20.59 7.66
C PHE A 297 1.77 -21.58 7.32
N GLN A 298 0.87 -21.82 8.27
CA GLN A 298 -0.32 -22.68 8.10
C GLN A 298 -1.60 -21.87 7.88
N GLY A 299 -1.45 -20.60 7.52
CA GLY A 299 -2.53 -19.64 7.35
C GLY A 299 -3.51 -20.00 6.25
N ARG A 300 -4.78 -19.72 6.52
CA ARG A 300 -5.85 -19.59 5.54
C ARG A 300 -6.45 -18.19 5.66
N PRO A 301 -7.03 -17.64 4.59
CA PRO A 301 -7.57 -16.28 4.65
C PRO A 301 -8.75 -16.21 5.63
N VAL A 302 -8.72 -15.21 6.52
CA VAL A 302 -9.71 -14.99 7.61
C VAL A 302 -10.85 -14.08 7.23
#